data_AF-A0A359HIH7-F1
#
_entry.id   AF-A0A359HIH7-F1
#
_cell.length_a   1.000
_cell.length_b   1.000
_cell.length_c   1.000
_cell.angle_alpha   90.00
_cell.angle_beta   90.00
_cell.angle_gamma   90.00
#
_symmetry.space_group_name_H-M   'P 1'
#
loop_
_entity.id
_entity.type
_entity.pdbx_description
1 polymer ?
#
loop_
_entity_poly.entity_id
_entity_poly.type
_entity_poly.pdbx_seq_one_letter_code
_entity_poly.pdbx_strand_id
1 'polypeptide(L)'
;MLDEMPFGSFAEIEGADAAQIQAVCQQIGLRWELRTLRSYTLLFEIVKRNLGLTLRDLSFANFAQIRVGPVQLELAPADLGKSQT
;
A
#
# COMPACT_ATOMS: atom_id res chain seq x y z
N MET A 1 -5.97 7.46 8.35
CA MET A 1 -4.58 7.93 8.53
C MET A 1 -3.87 7.94 7.19
N LEU A 2 -2.88 8.81 7.00
CA LEU A 2 -2.00 8.81 5.82
C LEU A 2 -0.61 8.48 6.30
N ASP A 3 -0.02 7.42 5.75
CA ASP A 3 1.29 6.92 6.15
C ASP A 3 2.27 7.01 5.00
N GLU A 4 3.47 7.47 5.32
CA GLU A 4 4.62 7.33 4.45
C GLU A 4 5.48 6.17 4.96
N MET A 5 5.58 5.13 4.14
CA MET A 5 6.46 4.00 4.38
C MET A 5 7.68 4.10 3.47
N PRO A 6 8.82 3.49 3.85
CA PRO A 6 10.02 3.49 3.01
C PRO A 6 9.83 2.93 1.59
N PHE A 7 8.74 2.20 1.35
CA PHE A 7 8.39 1.58 0.07
C PHE A 7 7.13 2.17 -0.60
N GLY A 8 6.55 3.25 -0.07
CA GLY A 8 5.39 3.89 -0.69
C GLY A 8 4.48 4.62 0.29
N SER A 9 3.46 5.30 -0.25
CA SER A 9 2.45 6.01 0.53
C SER A 9 1.18 5.17 0.65
N PHE A 10 0.56 5.20 1.83
CA PHE A 10 -0.61 4.40 2.17
C PHE A 10 -1.67 5.27 2.85
N ALA A 11 -2.93 4.84 2.72
CA ALA A 11 -4.04 5.39 3.47
C ALA A 11 -4.73 4.26 4.23
N GLU A 12 -4.86 4.43 5.54
CA GLU A 12 -5.65 3.54 6.40
C GLU A 12 -7.00 4.18 6.67
N ILE A 13 -8.08 3.46 6.33
CA ILE A 13 -9.45 3.90 6.58
C ILE A 13 -10.07 2.94 7.58
N GLU A 14 -10.51 3.48 8.71
CA GLU A 14 -11.12 2.74 9.80
C GLU A 14 -12.56 3.21 10.02
N GLY A 15 -13.39 2.32 10.55
CA GLY A 15 -14.81 2.58 10.79
C GLY A 15 -15.44 1.43 11.58
N ALA A 16 -16.69 1.62 11.99
CA ALA A 16 -17.40 0.63 12.80
C ALA A 16 -17.63 -0.70 12.06
N ASP A 17 -17.76 -0.65 10.74
CA ASP A 17 -17.94 -1.83 9.89
C ASP A 17 -17.38 -1.59 8.47
N ALA A 18 -17.22 -2.68 7.71
CA ALA A 18 -16.67 -2.63 6.36
C ALA A 18 -17.55 -1.88 5.35
N ALA A 19 -18.88 -1.82 5.56
CA ALA A 19 -19.78 -1.15 4.64
C ALA A 19 -19.59 0.37 4.72
N GLN A 20 -19.41 0.91 5.93
CA GLN A 20 -19.08 2.32 6.14
C GLN A 20 -17.72 2.69 5.54
N ILE A 21 -16.69 1.86 5.76
CA ILE A 21 -15.35 2.09 5.19
C ILE A 21 -15.44 2.10 3.66
N GLN A 22 -16.14 1.14 3.06
CA GLN A 22 -16.34 1.07 1.62
C GLN A 22 -17.06 2.32 1.06
N ALA A 23 -18.10 2.80 1.74
CA ALA A 23 -18.82 4.00 1.35
C ALA A 23 -17.90 5.25 1.38
N VAL A 24 -17.06 5.38 2.41
CA VAL A 24 -16.07 6.46 2.49
C VAL A 24 -15.07 6.35 1.34
N CYS A 25 -14.50 5.16 1.07
CA CYS A 25 -13.58 4.95 -0.06
C CYS A 25 -14.18 5.44 -1.39
N GLN A 26 -15.46 5.14 -1.65
CA GLN A 26 -16.15 5.61 -2.85
C GLN A 26 -16.28 7.14 -2.90
N GLN A 27 -16.57 7.80 -1.77
CA GLN A 27 -16.69 9.26 -1.70
C GLN A 27 -15.38 9.98 -1.97
N ILE A 28 -14.24 9.40 -1.55
CA ILE A 28 -12.90 9.99 -1.74
C ILE A 28 -12.17 9.45 -2.97
N GLY A 29 -12.87 8.71 -3.85
CA GLY A 29 -12.32 8.25 -5.13
C GLY A 29 -11.35 7.07 -5.04
N LEU A 30 -11.34 6.33 -3.92
CA LEU A 30 -10.52 5.13 -3.74
C LEU A 30 -11.26 3.87 -4.20
N ARG A 31 -10.55 3.03 -4.97
CA ARG A 31 -11.04 1.76 -5.48
C ARG A 31 -10.99 0.67 -4.40
N TRP A 32 -12.14 0.38 -3.81
CA TRP A 32 -12.31 -0.61 -2.73
C TRP A 32 -11.79 -2.02 -3.08
N GLU A 33 -11.90 -2.42 -4.34
CA GLU A 33 -11.42 -3.71 -4.83
C GLU A 33 -9.89 -3.83 -4.83
N LEU A 34 -9.17 -2.71 -4.76
CA LEU A 34 -7.71 -2.65 -4.70
C LEU A 34 -7.17 -2.50 -3.27
N ARG A 35 -8.04 -2.48 -2.26
CA ARG A 35 -7.60 -2.45 -0.86
C ARG A 35 -6.74 -3.67 -0.53
N THR A 36 -5.85 -3.51 0.42
CA THR A 36 -5.05 -4.61 0.97
C THR A 36 -5.44 -4.89 2.42
N LEU A 37 -5.42 -6.18 2.79
CA LEU A 37 -5.50 -6.61 4.19
C LEU A 37 -4.11 -6.99 4.75
N ARG A 38 -3.05 -6.78 3.95
CA ARG A 38 -1.67 -7.08 4.33
C ARG A 38 -1.15 -5.95 5.23
N SER A 39 -0.59 -6.30 6.39
CA SER A 39 0.10 -5.34 7.25
C SER A 39 1.40 -4.84 6.62
N TYR A 40 1.94 -3.73 7.10
CA TYR A 40 3.23 -3.21 6.64
C TYR A 40 4.39 -4.20 6.84
N THR A 41 4.38 -5.00 7.89
CA THR A 41 5.38 -6.06 8.09
C THR A 41 5.30 -7.13 7.01
N LEU A 42 4.09 -7.53 6.60
CA LEU A 42 3.94 -8.49 5.51
C LEU A 42 4.36 -7.88 4.17
N LEU A 43 4.01 -6.62 3.90
CA LEU A 43 4.45 -5.91 2.69
C LEU A 43 5.98 -5.77 2.63
N PHE A 44 6.64 -5.52 3.77
CA PHE A 44 8.09 -5.50 3.85
C PHE A 44 8.72 -6.84 3.45
N GLU A 45 8.19 -7.96 3.95
CA GLU A 45 8.69 -9.29 3.58
C GLU A 45 8.44 -9.63 2.10
N ILE A 46 7.29 -9.21 1.55
CA ILE A 46 6.99 -9.36 0.11
C ILE A 46 8.01 -8.59 -0.73
N VAL A 47 8.30 -7.34 -0.40
CA VAL A 47 9.27 -6.52 -1.13
C VAL A 47 10.67 -7.13 -1.02
N LYS A 48 11.07 -7.59 0.17
CA LYS A 48 12.35 -8.27 0.36
C LYS A 48 12.48 -9.50 -0.52
N ARG A 49 11.46 -10.35 -0.54
CA ARG A 49 11.42 -11.54 -1.40
C ARG A 49 11.53 -11.16 -2.88
N ASN A 50 10.70 -10.23 -3.33
CA ASN A 50 10.57 -9.87 -4.75
C ASN A 50 11.81 -9.14 -5.29
N LEU A 51 12.61 -8.51 -4.42
CA LEU A 51 13.85 -7.82 -4.78
C LEU A 51 15.13 -8.54 -4.32
N GLY A 52 15.01 -9.71 -3.68
CA GLY A 52 16.17 -10.45 -3.16
C GLY A 52 16.94 -9.74 -2.04
N LEU A 53 16.26 -8.94 -1.21
CA LEU A 53 16.89 -8.12 -0.17
C LEU A 53 17.09 -8.90 1.13
N THR A 54 18.25 -8.72 1.76
CA THR A 54 18.60 -9.32 3.06
C THR A 54 18.50 -8.31 4.22
N LEU A 55 17.62 -7.32 4.08
CA LEU A 55 17.41 -6.29 5.09
C LEU A 55 16.78 -6.87 6.37
N ARG A 56 17.34 -6.48 7.52
CA ARG A 56 16.83 -6.87 8.84
C ARG A 56 15.62 -6.03 9.24
N ASP A 57 15.75 -4.71 9.16
CA ASP A 57 14.79 -3.77 9.73
C ASP A 57 14.10 -2.93 8.64
N LEU A 58 12.81 -2.64 8.84
CA LEU A 58 12.07 -1.70 8.01
C LEU A 58 12.42 -0.28 8.42
N SER A 59 13.23 0.41 7.62
CA SER A 59 13.65 1.79 7.87
C SER A 59 13.87 2.56 6.58
N PHE A 60 13.71 3.88 6.62
CA PHE A 60 13.98 4.74 5.47
C PHE A 60 15.43 4.64 4.99
N ALA A 61 16.39 4.56 5.91
CA ALA A 61 17.81 4.45 5.56
C ALA A 61 18.11 3.19 4.73
N ASN A 62 17.50 2.05 5.08
CA ASN A 62 17.68 0.81 4.34
C ASN A 62 17.08 0.84 2.93
N PHE A 63 16.08 1.69 2.68
CA PHE A 63 15.41 1.84 1.39
C PHE A 63 15.84 3.08 0.61
N ALA A 64 16.75 3.91 1.12
CA ALA A 64 17.11 5.19 0.52
C ALA A 64 17.59 5.10 -0.95
N GLN A 65 18.12 3.95 -1.36
CA GLN A 65 18.59 3.69 -2.73
C GLN A 65 17.80 2.56 -3.42
N ILE A 66 16.69 2.10 -2.82
CA ILE A 66 15.86 1.01 -3.33
C ILE A 66 14.59 1.61 -3.91
N ARG A 67 14.35 1.39 -5.20
CA ARG A 67 13.09 1.78 -5.83
C ARG A 67 12.08 0.66 -5.67
N VAL A 68 11.01 0.93 -4.95
CA VAL A 68 9.87 0.01 -4.80
C VAL A 68 8.68 0.57 -5.56
N GLY A 69 8.10 -0.22 -6.45
CA GLY A 69 6.85 0.09 -7.13
C GLY A 69 5.72 -0.85 -6.74
N PRO A 70 4.49 -0.61 -7.23
CA PRO A 70 3.32 -1.43 -6.90
C PRO A 70 3.51 -2.92 -7.21
N VAL A 71 4.22 -3.24 -8.30
CA VAL A 71 4.54 -4.62 -8.70
C VAL A 71 5.34 -5.36 -7.63
N GLN A 72 6.34 -4.71 -7.03
CA GLN A 72 7.15 -5.32 -5.97
C GLN A 72 6.35 -5.55 -4.69
N LEU A 73 5.33 -4.73 -4.45
CA LEU A 73 4.38 -4.86 -3.34
C LEU A 73 3.26 -5.87 -3.61
N GLU A 74 3.12 -6.32 -4.87
CA GLU A 74 1.97 -7.09 -5.36
C GLU A 74 0.63 -6.39 -5.12
N LEU A 75 0.64 -5.07 -5.23
CA LEU A 75 -0.52 -4.20 -5.07
C LEU A 75 -0.77 -3.39 -6.34
N ALA A 76 -1.94 -2.78 -6.42
CA ALA A 76 -2.26 -1.74 -7.40
C ALA A 76 -2.70 -0.47 -6.65
N PRO A 77 -2.32 0.73 -7.12
CA PRO A 77 -2.77 1.98 -6.51
C PRO A 77 -4.28 2.13 -6.58
N ALA A 78 -4.91 2.48 -5.46
CA ALA A 78 -6.36 2.60 -5.36
C ALA A 78 -6.90 3.95 -5.88
N ASP A 79 -6.04 4.92 -6.13
CA ASP A 79 -6.31 6.33 -6.45
C ASP A 79 -6.07 6.69 -7.93
N LEU A 80 -5.51 5.78 -8.72
CA LEU A 80 -5.42 5.96 -10.17
C LEU A 80 -6.80 5.74 -10.79
N GLY A 81 -7.38 6.83 -11.31
CA GLY A 81 -8.69 6.82 -11.96
C GLY A 81 -8.80 5.74 -13.03
N LYS A 82 -9.99 5.16 -13.21
CA LYS A 82 -10.26 4.39 -14.44
C LYS A 82 -10.00 5.33 -15.60
N SER A 83 -9.08 5.01 -16.50
CA SER A 83 -8.95 5.76 -17.77
C SER A 83 -10.35 5.97 -18.31
N GLN A 84 -10.76 7.24 -18.46
CA GLN A 84 -12.05 7.56 -19.03
C GLN A 84 -12.05 7.04 -20.46
N THR A 85 -12.73 5.92 -20.68
CA THR A 85 -13.21 5.46 -21.99
C THR A 85 -14.64 5.91 -22.16
#